data_AF-A0AA35T2I7-F1
#
_entry.id   AF-A0AA35T2I7-F1
#
_cell.length_a   1.000
_cell.length_b   1.000
_cell.length_c   1.000
_cell.angle_alpha   90.00
_cell.angle_beta   90.00
_cell.angle_gamma   90.00
#
_symmetry.space_group_name_H-M   'P 1'
#
loop_
_entity.id
_entity.type
_entity.pdbx_description
1 polymer ?
#
loop_
_entity_poly.entity_id
_entity_poly.type
_entity_poly.pdbx_seq_one_letter_code
_entity_poly.pdbx_strand_id
1 'polypeptide(L)'
;MAREKVLYRGHALAAVAATSAHIAEQALSLIDVDYEVLGPVLNADDAMKDDAPILHERLLTLADPALRPGGWGATDTENASNVANRFQFTMGDIEKGFQEADVIVDREFHTKPVHQGYIEPHSATALWSTDDSVTIWCSSQGHFAVRDHTSLILGVPVSHVKIVPMEIGGGFGGKGQGGVYLEPVAAALSRKTGQPMMNSSFLDYRMPTSLDLPMIDTVIVEVANPGHPYGVRGTGEVPLVPPMAAIANAISNAIGVRMTSLPMTPGSVLETLWEGGNA
;
A
#
# COMPACT_ATOMS: atom_id res chain seq x y z
N MET A 1 -0.62 13.63 0.56
CA MET A 1 -0.93 14.36 -0.68
C MET A 1 0.36 14.90 -1.25
N ALA A 2 0.53 14.83 -2.57
CA ALA A 2 1.70 15.35 -3.27
C ALA A 2 1.82 16.85 -3.05
N ARG A 3 3.07 17.33 -2.96
CA ARG A 3 3.40 18.77 -2.86
C ARG A 3 4.22 19.17 -4.06
N GLU A 4 5.49 18.78 -4.06
CA GLU A 4 6.47 19.18 -5.08
C GLU A 4 6.55 18.16 -6.23
N LYS A 5 6.44 16.86 -5.92
CA LYS A 5 6.51 15.78 -6.90
C LYS A 5 5.34 14.81 -6.78
N VAL A 6 4.89 14.31 -7.92
CA VAL A 6 4.07 13.11 -8.03
C VAL A 6 5.00 11.93 -8.28
N LEU A 7 4.98 10.97 -7.36
CA LEU A 7 5.94 9.87 -7.33
C LEU A 7 5.40 8.56 -7.90
N TYR A 8 4.09 8.47 -8.11
CA TYR A 8 3.44 7.28 -8.67
C TYR A 8 2.10 7.65 -9.29
N ARG A 9 1.58 6.76 -10.13
CA ARG A 9 0.30 6.99 -10.80
C ARG A 9 -0.84 6.84 -9.79
N GLY A 10 -1.59 7.92 -9.59
CA GLY A 10 -2.67 7.96 -8.60
C GLY A 10 -2.29 8.59 -7.26
N HIS A 11 -1.10 9.19 -7.15
CA HIS A 11 -0.74 9.99 -5.97
C HIS A 11 -1.73 11.15 -5.79
N ALA A 12 -2.44 11.16 -4.66
CA ALA A 12 -3.42 12.19 -4.35
C ALA A 12 -2.82 13.61 -4.34
N LEU A 13 -3.38 14.51 -5.16
CA LEU A 13 -2.95 15.91 -5.35
C LEU A 13 -3.91 16.93 -4.73
N ALA A 14 -5.20 16.69 -4.90
CA ALA A 14 -6.27 17.56 -4.44
C ALA A 14 -7.41 16.71 -3.86
N ALA A 15 -8.26 17.36 -3.06
CA ALA A 15 -9.47 16.75 -2.54
C ALA A 15 -10.63 17.74 -2.71
N VAL A 16 -11.79 17.24 -3.12
CA VAL A 16 -12.99 18.04 -3.38
C VAL A 16 -14.09 17.59 -2.42
N ALA A 17 -14.75 18.55 -1.79
CA ALA A 17 -15.96 18.34 -1.01
C ALA A 17 -17.17 18.81 -1.82
N ALA A 18 -18.22 17.99 -1.88
CA ALA A 18 -19.48 18.33 -2.54
C ALA A 18 -20.66 17.68 -1.81
N THR A 19 -21.87 18.14 -2.13
CA THR A 19 -23.12 17.60 -1.55
C THR A 19 -23.54 16.25 -2.14
N SER A 20 -22.85 15.78 -3.19
CA SER A 20 -23.03 14.43 -3.75
C SER A 20 -21.76 13.95 -4.46
N ALA A 21 -21.63 12.63 -4.64
CA ALA A 21 -20.52 12.02 -5.37
C ALA A 21 -20.42 12.53 -6.82
N HIS A 22 -21.54 12.62 -7.53
CA HIS A 22 -21.58 13.10 -8.92
C HIS A 22 -21.05 14.54 -9.06
N ILE A 23 -21.40 15.43 -8.13
CA ILE A 23 -20.88 16.80 -8.14
C ILE A 23 -19.38 16.81 -7.83
N ALA A 24 -18.91 15.95 -6.91
CA ALA A 24 -17.49 15.82 -6.62
C ALA A 24 -16.70 15.36 -7.86
N GLU A 25 -17.18 14.35 -8.59
CA GLU A 25 -16.57 13.85 -9.83
C GLU A 25 -16.53 14.93 -10.93
N GLN A 26 -17.64 15.66 -11.11
CA GLN A 26 -17.69 16.77 -12.05
C GLN A 26 -16.75 17.90 -11.65
N ALA A 27 -16.62 18.21 -10.37
CA ALA A 27 -15.71 19.23 -9.89
C ALA A 27 -14.23 18.78 -10.01
N LEU A 28 -13.94 17.50 -9.81
CA LEU A 28 -12.61 16.93 -10.00
C LEU A 28 -12.17 17.03 -11.47
N SER A 29 -13.07 16.83 -12.44
CA SER A 29 -12.72 16.91 -13.87
C SER A 29 -12.43 18.33 -14.36
N LEU A 30 -12.75 19.35 -13.55
CA LEU A 30 -12.43 20.75 -13.82
C LEU A 30 -11.05 21.17 -13.29
N ILE A 31 -10.38 20.31 -12.50
CA ILE A 31 -9.04 20.60 -12.00
C ILE A 31 -8.04 20.34 -13.13
N ASP A 32 -7.34 21.39 -13.54
CA ASP A 32 -6.21 21.30 -14.45
C ASP A 32 -4.90 21.33 -13.66
N VAL A 33 -3.94 20.50 -14.08
CA VAL A 33 -2.64 20.36 -13.40
C VAL A 33 -1.54 20.30 -14.45
N ASP A 34 -0.65 21.29 -14.40
CA ASP A 34 0.56 21.34 -15.22
C ASP A 34 1.68 20.52 -14.58
N TYR A 35 2.27 19.60 -15.34
CA TYR A 35 3.38 18.77 -14.90
C TYR A 35 4.64 19.03 -15.72
N GLU A 36 5.77 19.10 -15.02
CA GLU A 36 7.07 18.80 -15.61
C GLU A 36 7.30 17.29 -15.49
N VAL A 37 7.45 16.61 -16.64
CA VAL A 37 7.66 15.16 -16.66
C VAL A 37 9.12 14.85 -16.31
N LEU A 38 9.32 14.19 -15.17
CA LEU A 38 10.63 13.74 -14.71
C LEU A 38 10.96 12.33 -15.23
N GLY A 39 12.25 11.98 -15.20
CA GLY A 39 12.73 10.63 -15.49
C GLY A 39 12.19 9.63 -14.44
N PRO A 40 11.48 8.56 -14.84
CA PRO A 40 10.90 7.62 -13.89
C PRO A 40 11.94 6.63 -13.36
N VAL A 41 11.76 6.20 -12.12
CA VAL A 41 12.49 5.09 -11.50
C VAL A 41 11.47 3.99 -11.19
N LEU A 42 11.65 2.80 -11.78
CA LEU A 42 10.59 1.77 -11.82
C LEU A 42 10.96 0.46 -11.09
N ASN A 43 12.22 0.27 -10.71
CA ASN A 43 12.69 -0.90 -9.98
C ASN A 43 13.83 -0.53 -9.02
N ALA A 44 14.16 -1.44 -8.09
CA ALA A 44 15.09 -1.17 -7.01
C ALA A 44 16.52 -1.03 -7.52
N ASP A 45 16.92 -1.87 -8.48
CA ASP A 45 18.26 -1.83 -9.07
C ASP A 45 18.54 -0.49 -9.76
N ASP A 46 17.61 -0.01 -10.59
CA ASP A 46 17.71 1.30 -11.23
C ASP A 46 17.70 2.42 -10.20
N ALA A 47 16.94 2.29 -9.11
CA ALA A 47 16.89 3.30 -8.04
C ALA A 47 18.22 3.44 -7.28
N MET A 48 19.03 2.38 -7.22
CA MET A 48 20.30 2.34 -6.49
C MET A 48 21.50 2.84 -7.28
N LYS A 49 21.36 3.11 -8.58
CA LYS A 49 22.47 3.62 -9.41
C LYS A 49 22.85 5.05 -9.03
N ASP A 50 24.13 5.38 -9.17
CA ASP A 50 24.67 6.71 -8.84
C ASP A 50 24.05 7.84 -9.68
N ASP A 51 23.56 7.52 -10.89
CA ASP A 51 22.91 8.46 -11.82
C ASP A 51 21.37 8.42 -11.77
N ALA A 52 20.79 7.66 -10.84
CA ALA A 52 19.34 7.56 -10.70
C ALA A 52 18.71 8.90 -10.28
N PRO A 53 17.56 9.28 -10.88
CA PRO A 53 16.78 10.41 -10.37
C PRO A 53 16.44 10.25 -8.88
N ILE A 54 16.73 11.28 -8.08
CA ILE A 54 16.41 11.29 -6.66
C ILE A 54 14.91 11.56 -6.46
N LEU A 55 14.21 10.58 -5.89
CA LEU A 55 12.78 10.65 -5.62
C LEU A 55 12.48 11.52 -4.39
N HIS A 56 13.32 11.43 -3.37
CA HIS A 56 13.13 12.06 -2.08
C HIS A 56 14.43 12.68 -1.54
N GLU A 57 14.54 14.00 -1.60
CA GLU A 57 15.70 14.77 -1.16
C GLU A 57 15.96 14.66 0.35
N ARG A 58 14.91 14.38 1.12
CA ARG A 58 14.93 14.32 2.59
C ARG A 58 14.92 12.89 3.13
N LEU A 59 14.95 11.88 2.26
CA LEU A 59 14.97 10.49 2.68
C LEU A 59 16.29 10.18 3.38
N LEU A 60 16.19 9.59 4.57
CA LEU A 60 17.35 9.13 5.34
C LEU A 60 17.40 7.61 5.27
N THR A 61 18.57 7.07 4.93
CA THR A 61 18.82 5.63 5.00
C THR A 61 18.93 5.20 6.46
N LEU A 62 18.04 4.31 6.92
CA LEU A 62 18.09 3.75 8.26
C LEU A 62 18.68 2.34 8.27
N ALA A 63 19.30 1.98 9.39
CA ALA A 63 19.84 0.64 9.64
C ALA A 63 19.15 -0.10 10.80
N ASP A 64 18.15 0.52 11.42
CA ASP A 64 17.36 -0.09 12.49
C ASP A 64 16.18 -0.90 11.90
N PRO A 65 16.17 -2.24 12.01
CA PRO A 65 15.10 -3.08 11.45
C PRO A 65 13.72 -2.83 12.07
N ALA A 66 13.63 -2.10 13.19
CA ALA A 66 12.37 -1.64 13.75
C ALA A 66 11.73 -0.49 12.95
N LEU A 67 12.52 0.26 12.16
CA LEU A 67 12.08 1.44 11.41
C LEU A 67 11.96 1.14 9.92
N ARG A 68 10.86 0.50 9.54
CA ARG A 68 10.65 -0.02 8.17
C ARG A 68 10.48 1.00 7.04
N PRO A 69 9.97 2.23 7.21
CA PRO A 69 9.77 3.15 6.08
C PRO A 69 10.99 4.03 5.76
N GLY A 70 12.16 3.77 6.36
CA GLY A 70 13.28 4.72 6.30
C GLY A 70 13.01 5.94 7.18
N GLY A 71 13.92 6.91 7.15
CA GLY A 71 13.83 8.14 7.95
C GLY A 71 13.45 9.35 7.09
N TRP A 72 12.95 10.40 7.73
CA TRP A 72 12.63 11.66 7.05
C TRP A 72 13.32 12.83 7.74
N GLY A 73 14.25 13.47 7.03
CA GLY A 73 15.03 14.60 7.53
C GLY A 73 14.22 15.90 7.59
N ALA A 74 14.68 16.87 8.39
CA ALA A 74 14.07 18.21 8.43
C ALA A 74 14.39 19.04 7.18
N THR A 75 15.55 18.81 6.59
CA THR A 75 16.10 19.49 5.40
C THR A 75 16.57 18.46 4.39
N ASP A 76 16.86 18.93 3.18
CA ASP A 76 17.44 18.11 2.13
C ASP A 76 18.80 17.54 2.56
N THR A 77 19.10 16.36 2.05
CA THR A 77 20.32 15.63 2.37
C THR A 77 21.37 15.90 1.30
N GLU A 78 22.60 16.21 1.71
CA GLU A 78 23.71 16.49 0.78
C GLU A 78 24.06 15.27 -0.09
N ASN A 79 23.81 14.06 0.42
CA ASN A 79 24.01 12.78 -0.27
C ASN A 79 22.69 12.03 -0.38
N ALA A 80 21.69 12.65 -1.01
CA ALA A 80 20.38 12.02 -1.20
C ALA A 80 20.51 10.70 -1.95
N SER A 81 19.75 9.70 -1.51
CA SER A 81 19.73 8.36 -2.07
C SER A 81 18.30 7.84 -2.08
N ASN A 82 17.97 6.99 -3.06
CA ASN A 82 16.70 6.27 -3.06
C ASN A 82 16.68 5.07 -2.09
N VAL A 83 17.80 4.79 -1.40
CA VAL A 83 17.89 3.68 -0.42
C VAL A 83 17.29 4.11 0.92
N ALA A 84 16.06 3.68 1.19
CA ALA A 84 15.35 3.99 2.44
C ALA A 84 15.94 3.25 3.65
N ASN A 85 16.39 2.00 3.46
CA ASN A 85 16.89 1.17 4.54
C ASN A 85 18.03 0.25 4.09
N ARG A 86 18.93 -0.06 5.02
CA ARG A 86 19.96 -1.08 4.86
C ARG A 86 20.10 -1.88 6.16
N PHE A 87 19.60 -3.11 6.16
CA PHE A 87 19.70 -4.02 7.30
C PHE A 87 20.67 -5.14 6.98
N GLN A 88 21.49 -5.51 7.95
CA GLN A 88 22.34 -6.70 7.87
C GLN A 88 22.00 -7.62 9.05
N PHE A 89 21.52 -8.81 8.72
CA PHE A 89 21.33 -9.88 9.68
C PHE A 89 22.43 -10.91 9.45
N THR A 90 23.27 -11.12 10.45
CA THR A 90 24.34 -12.12 10.41
C THR A 90 24.04 -13.20 11.42
N MET A 91 24.18 -14.46 11.02
CA MET A 91 24.07 -15.61 11.90
C MET A 91 25.14 -16.63 11.53
N GLY A 92 25.97 -17.02 12.50
CA GLY A 92 27.08 -17.96 12.26
C GLY A 92 28.26 -17.35 11.50
N ASP A 93 29.07 -18.23 10.92
CA ASP A 93 30.27 -17.91 10.11
C ASP A 93 30.02 -18.37 8.68
N ILE A 94 29.80 -17.41 7.77
CA ILE A 94 29.38 -17.68 6.39
C ILE A 94 30.55 -18.25 5.60
N GLU A 95 31.73 -17.63 5.71
CA GLU A 95 32.94 -18.04 5.00
C GLU A 95 33.32 -19.48 5.34
N LYS A 96 33.28 -19.85 6.62
CA LYS A 96 33.48 -21.23 7.06
C LYS A 96 32.42 -22.15 6.48
N GLY A 97 31.15 -21.74 6.51
CA GLY A 97 30.04 -22.50 5.94
C GLY A 97 30.23 -22.85 4.47
N PHE A 98 30.72 -21.90 3.66
CA PHE A 98 31.03 -22.13 2.24
C PHE A 98 32.25 -23.06 2.05
N GLN A 99 33.27 -22.97 2.90
CA GLN A 99 34.46 -23.83 2.82
C GLN A 99 34.17 -25.29 3.19
N GLU A 100 33.28 -25.51 4.16
CA GLU A 100 32.91 -26.84 4.65
C GLU A 100 31.77 -27.48 3.84
N ALA A 101 31.14 -26.74 2.92
CA ALA A 101 30.01 -27.23 2.15
C ALA A 101 30.42 -28.26 1.08
N ASP A 102 29.79 -29.43 1.09
CA ASP A 102 29.95 -30.44 0.03
C ASP A 102 29.32 -29.99 -1.29
N VAL A 103 28.27 -29.17 -1.23
CA VAL A 103 27.54 -28.63 -2.38
C VAL A 103 27.11 -27.19 -2.10
N ILE A 104 27.32 -26.32 -3.07
CA ILE A 104 26.85 -24.93 -3.05
C ILE A 104 25.80 -24.78 -4.16
N VAL A 105 24.63 -24.29 -3.80
CA VAL A 105 23.56 -23.94 -4.75
C VAL A 105 23.34 -22.45 -4.69
N ASP A 106 23.56 -21.78 -5.81
CA ASP A 106 23.32 -20.35 -5.97
C ASP A 106 22.14 -20.12 -6.92
N ARG A 107 21.17 -19.33 -6.48
CA ARG A 107 19.95 -19.00 -7.22
C ARG A 107 19.47 -17.61 -6.85
N GLU A 108 18.96 -16.94 -7.87
CA GLU A 108 18.27 -15.66 -7.74
C GLU A 108 16.76 -15.87 -7.90
N PHE A 109 15.97 -15.26 -7.02
CA PHE A 109 14.52 -15.36 -7.04
C PHE A 109 13.88 -14.00 -7.04
N HIS A 110 12.84 -13.89 -7.86
CA HIS A 110 12.12 -12.65 -8.07
C HIS A 110 10.62 -12.88 -7.86
N THR A 111 10.00 -12.07 -6.99
CA THR A 111 8.57 -12.20 -6.66
C THR A 111 7.77 -11.06 -7.25
N LYS A 112 6.60 -11.36 -7.83
CA LYS A 112 5.75 -10.32 -8.42
C LYS A 112 5.06 -9.51 -7.33
N PRO A 113 4.86 -8.20 -7.53
CA PRO A 113 4.14 -7.39 -6.57
C PRO A 113 2.65 -7.77 -6.62
N VAL A 114 2.05 -8.05 -5.46
CA VAL A 114 0.62 -8.39 -5.36
C VAL A 114 -0.12 -7.44 -4.41
N HIS A 115 -1.35 -7.09 -4.75
CA HIS A 115 -2.25 -6.33 -3.89
C HIS A 115 -3.05 -7.27 -2.96
N GLN A 116 -3.40 -6.80 -1.77
CA GLN A 116 -4.03 -7.59 -0.70
C GLN A 116 -5.43 -8.12 -1.04
N GLY A 117 -6.09 -7.52 -2.03
CA GLY A 117 -7.34 -8.04 -2.59
C GLY A 117 -8.54 -8.04 -1.62
N TYR A 118 -8.57 -7.14 -0.63
CA TYR A 118 -9.76 -6.93 0.19
C TYR A 118 -10.93 -6.40 -0.64
N ILE A 119 -12.14 -6.85 -0.29
CA ILE A 119 -13.36 -6.58 -1.08
C ILE A 119 -13.92 -5.20 -0.74
N GLU A 120 -13.94 -4.84 0.55
CA GLU A 120 -14.26 -3.49 0.98
C GLU A 120 -13.02 -2.62 0.82
N PRO A 121 -13.03 -1.57 -0.03
CA PRO A 121 -11.88 -0.69 -0.11
C PRO A 121 -11.75 0.20 1.15
N HIS A 122 -10.81 1.14 1.15
CA HIS A 122 -10.63 2.05 2.28
C HIS A 122 -11.82 3.00 2.41
N SER A 123 -12.23 3.23 3.65
CA SER A 123 -13.43 3.99 3.98
C SER A 123 -13.21 4.80 5.24
N ALA A 124 -13.66 6.06 5.23
CA ALA A 124 -13.81 6.83 6.45
C ALA A 124 -14.86 7.94 6.31
N THR A 125 -15.53 8.16 7.43
CA THR A 125 -16.36 9.33 7.67
C THR A 125 -15.74 10.13 8.80
N ALA A 126 -15.64 11.43 8.65
CA ALA A 126 -15.14 12.32 9.69
C ALA A 126 -16.18 13.38 10.03
N LEU A 127 -16.27 13.71 11.31
CA LEU A 127 -17.05 14.83 11.84
C LEU A 127 -16.16 15.67 12.72
N TRP A 128 -15.90 16.90 12.28
CA TRP A 128 -15.28 17.94 13.09
C TRP A 128 -16.38 18.69 13.85
N SER A 129 -16.34 18.59 15.17
CA SER A 129 -17.31 19.19 16.08
C SER A 129 -17.00 20.66 16.36
N THR A 130 -18.00 21.40 16.85
CA THR A 130 -17.86 22.83 17.21
C THR A 130 -16.95 23.08 18.41
N ASP A 131 -16.67 22.05 19.21
CA ASP A 131 -15.72 22.08 20.33
C ASP A 131 -14.27 21.80 19.91
N ASP A 132 -14.01 21.79 18.59
CA ASP A 132 -12.70 21.51 17.97
C ASP A 132 -12.17 20.09 18.25
N SER A 133 -13.07 19.15 18.57
CA SER A 133 -12.80 17.71 18.54
C SER A 133 -13.17 17.09 17.19
N VAL A 134 -12.51 16.00 16.82
CA VAL A 134 -12.80 15.24 15.60
C VAL A 134 -13.10 13.79 15.93
N THR A 135 -14.22 13.29 15.39
CA THR A 135 -14.54 11.85 15.40
C THR A 135 -14.41 11.31 13.98
N ILE A 136 -13.70 10.19 13.84
CA ILE A 136 -13.50 9.51 12.56
C ILE A 136 -13.95 8.06 12.71
N TRP A 137 -14.86 7.62 11.84
CA TRP A 137 -15.25 6.23 11.67
C TRP A 137 -14.51 5.67 10.48
N CYS A 138 -13.71 4.60 10.67
CA CYS A 138 -12.91 4.04 9.58
C CYS A 138 -12.77 2.52 9.69
N SER A 139 -12.56 1.88 8.53
CA SER A 139 -12.20 0.47 8.42
C SER A 139 -10.66 0.33 8.50
N SER A 140 -10.13 0.00 9.69
CA SER A 140 -8.69 -0.10 9.95
C SER A 140 -8.35 -1.27 10.88
N GLN A 141 -7.18 -1.86 10.73
CA GLN A 141 -6.60 -2.84 11.66
C GLN A 141 -5.74 -2.17 12.74
N GLY A 142 -5.56 -0.83 12.70
CA GLY A 142 -4.58 -0.08 13.51
C GLY A 142 -5.09 1.26 14.06
N HIS A 143 -6.24 1.29 14.73
CA HIS A 143 -6.92 2.53 15.15
C HIS A 143 -6.11 3.50 16.02
N PHE A 144 -5.22 3.00 16.90
CA PHE A 144 -4.35 3.89 17.70
C PHE A 144 -3.33 4.61 16.84
N ALA A 145 -2.72 3.91 15.88
CA ALA A 145 -1.83 4.53 14.90
C ALA A 145 -2.59 5.53 14.03
N VAL A 146 -3.83 5.21 13.63
CA VAL A 146 -4.69 6.16 12.89
C VAL A 146 -4.91 7.44 13.69
N ARG A 147 -5.23 7.33 14.97
CA ARG A 147 -5.41 8.48 15.86
C ARG A 147 -4.15 9.33 15.94
N ASP A 148 -3.02 8.70 16.23
CA ASP A 148 -1.76 9.39 16.48
C ASP A 148 -1.22 10.07 15.22
N HIS A 149 -1.30 9.41 14.06
CA HIS A 149 -0.94 10.02 12.78
C HIS A 149 -1.89 11.14 12.36
N THR A 150 -3.21 10.98 12.57
CA THR A 150 -4.18 12.04 12.29
C THR A 150 -3.91 13.28 13.14
N SER A 151 -3.64 13.09 14.44
CA SER A 151 -3.24 14.17 15.35
C SER A 151 -2.01 14.90 14.85
N LEU A 152 -0.97 14.17 14.46
CA LEU A 152 0.28 14.73 13.93
C LEU A 152 0.06 15.51 12.63
N ILE A 153 -0.67 14.93 11.66
CA ILE A 153 -0.90 15.53 10.34
C ILE A 153 -1.76 16.79 10.42
N LEU A 154 -2.79 16.78 11.27
CA LEU A 154 -3.72 17.89 11.43
C LEU A 154 -3.24 18.94 12.44
N GLY A 155 -2.17 18.65 13.18
CA GLY A 155 -1.60 19.54 14.19
C GLY A 155 -2.52 19.78 15.38
N VAL A 156 -3.28 18.76 15.80
CA VAL A 156 -4.22 18.85 16.94
C VAL A 156 -3.82 17.90 18.07
N PRO A 157 -4.17 18.18 19.34
CA PRO A 157 -3.89 17.28 20.44
C PRO A 157 -4.52 15.90 20.20
N VAL A 158 -3.79 14.83 20.56
CA VAL A 158 -4.29 13.46 20.42
C VAL A 158 -5.61 13.21 21.17
N SER A 159 -5.83 13.93 22.28
CA SER A 159 -7.07 13.89 23.07
C SER A 159 -8.29 14.47 22.34
N HIS A 160 -8.08 15.25 21.28
CA HIS A 160 -9.15 15.78 20.43
C HIS A 160 -9.52 14.83 19.29
N VAL A 161 -8.76 13.75 19.09
CA VAL A 161 -8.98 12.80 17.99
C VAL A 161 -9.60 11.52 18.55
N LYS A 162 -10.84 11.25 18.15
CA LYS A 162 -11.54 10.00 18.44
C LYS A 162 -11.64 9.16 17.17
N ILE A 163 -11.08 7.96 17.21
CA ILE A 163 -11.26 6.96 16.15
C ILE A 163 -12.29 5.93 16.62
N VAL A 164 -13.31 5.70 15.80
CA VAL A 164 -14.36 4.70 16.02
C VAL A 164 -14.14 3.56 15.03
N PRO A 165 -13.92 2.33 15.51
CA PRO A 165 -13.74 1.17 14.64
C PRO A 165 -15.05 0.79 13.96
N MET A 166 -14.98 0.55 12.64
CA MET A 166 -16.08 -0.01 11.85
C MET A 166 -15.79 -1.45 11.45
N GLU A 167 -16.83 -2.19 11.01
CA GLU A 167 -16.65 -3.51 10.41
C GLU A 167 -15.69 -3.46 9.22
N ILE A 168 -14.83 -4.47 9.10
CA ILE A 168 -13.76 -4.52 8.09
C ILE A 168 -14.09 -5.59 7.06
N GLY A 169 -14.40 -5.21 5.83
CA GLY A 169 -14.68 -6.13 4.72
C GLY A 169 -13.41 -6.67 4.05
N GLY A 170 -12.46 -7.11 4.88
CA GLY A 170 -11.11 -7.55 4.48
C GLY A 170 -10.07 -6.45 4.62
N GLY A 171 -8.84 -6.84 4.99
CA GLY A 171 -7.70 -5.93 5.14
C GLY A 171 -6.38 -6.57 4.75
N PHE A 172 -6.11 -7.78 5.25
CA PHE A 172 -4.95 -8.62 4.88
C PHE A 172 -3.61 -7.85 4.85
N GLY A 173 -3.40 -6.97 5.84
CA GLY A 173 -2.23 -6.12 5.96
C GLY A 173 -2.36 -4.74 5.30
N GLY A 174 -3.23 -4.59 4.29
CA GLY A 174 -3.44 -3.33 3.57
C GLY A 174 -4.18 -2.26 4.36
N LYS A 175 -4.99 -2.67 5.34
CA LYS A 175 -5.62 -1.78 6.34
C LYS A 175 -4.85 -1.73 7.66
N GLY A 176 -3.56 -2.12 7.63
CA GLY A 176 -2.69 -2.32 8.78
C GLY A 176 -2.05 -1.04 9.35
N GLN A 177 -0.93 -1.23 10.03
CA GLN A 177 -0.14 -0.17 10.69
C GLN A 177 0.59 0.78 9.70
N GLY A 178 0.27 0.72 8.40
CA GLY A 178 0.96 1.42 7.32
C GLY A 178 0.66 2.92 7.21
N GLY A 179 -0.09 3.50 8.16
CA GLY A 179 -0.38 4.94 8.19
C GLY A 179 -1.85 5.28 8.03
N VAL A 180 -2.12 6.55 7.76
CA VAL A 180 -3.43 7.12 7.47
C VAL A 180 -3.43 7.68 6.06
N TYR A 181 -4.58 7.65 5.41
CA TYR A 181 -4.69 7.98 3.99
C TYR A 181 -5.73 9.06 3.78
N LEU A 182 -6.98 8.69 3.99
CA LEU A 182 -8.15 9.51 3.69
C LEU A 182 -8.77 10.09 4.97
N GLU A 183 -8.48 9.51 6.14
CA GLU A 183 -8.98 9.95 7.44
C GLU A 183 -8.63 11.42 7.73
N PRO A 184 -7.37 11.88 7.58
CA PRO A 184 -7.02 13.27 7.85
C PRO A 184 -7.60 14.22 6.79
N VAL A 185 -7.77 13.75 5.55
CA VAL A 185 -8.35 14.55 4.47
C VAL A 185 -9.84 14.79 4.72
N ALA A 186 -10.59 13.73 5.04
CA ALA A 186 -12.00 13.83 5.40
C ALA A 186 -12.19 14.73 6.62
N ALA A 187 -11.34 14.59 7.65
CA ALA A 187 -11.36 15.46 8.82
C ALA A 187 -11.10 16.94 8.47
N ALA A 188 -10.09 17.23 7.65
CA ALA A 188 -9.80 18.60 7.22
C ALA A 188 -10.93 19.23 6.40
N LEU A 189 -11.58 18.47 5.51
CA LEU A 189 -12.75 18.92 4.76
C LEU A 189 -13.97 19.11 5.67
N SER A 190 -14.19 18.22 6.64
CA SER A 190 -15.24 18.38 7.65
C SER A 190 -15.03 19.65 8.46
N ARG A 191 -13.80 19.94 8.90
CA ARG A 191 -13.45 21.19 9.59
C ARG A 191 -13.77 22.43 8.77
N LYS A 192 -13.42 22.42 7.48
CA LYS A 192 -13.65 23.57 6.58
C LYS A 192 -15.13 23.82 6.29
N THR A 193 -15.92 22.75 6.22
CA THR A 193 -17.33 22.81 5.83
C THR A 193 -18.28 22.92 7.02
N GLY A 194 -17.83 22.53 8.22
CA GLY A 194 -18.69 22.37 9.40
C GLY A 194 -19.72 21.24 9.25
N GLN A 195 -19.50 20.32 8.30
CA GLN A 195 -20.41 19.21 7.99
C GLN A 195 -19.69 17.87 8.14
N PRO A 196 -20.42 16.77 8.39
CA PRO A 196 -19.86 15.43 8.25
C PRO A 196 -19.30 15.25 6.84
N MET A 197 -18.10 14.68 6.74
CA MET A 197 -17.46 14.37 5.47
C MET A 197 -17.27 12.87 5.33
N MET A 198 -17.94 12.31 4.32
CA MET A 198 -17.79 10.91 3.91
C MET A 198 -16.89 10.88 2.67
N ASN A 199 -15.98 9.91 2.59
CA ASN A 199 -15.35 9.63 1.30
C ASN A 199 -16.42 9.08 0.34
N SER A 200 -16.79 9.88 -0.67
CA SER A 200 -17.88 9.56 -1.58
C SER A 200 -17.61 8.33 -2.46
N SER A 201 -16.34 7.98 -2.64
CA SER A 201 -15.88 6.82 -3.38
C SER A 201 -14.87 6.01 -2.56
N PHE A 202 -15.01 4.70 -2.66
CA PHE A 202 -14.08 3.73 -2.10
C PHE A 202 -12.87 3.49 -3.02
N LEU A 203 -12.84 4.07 -4.23
CA LEU A 203 -11.84 3.76 -5.26
C LEU A 203 -10.82 4.89 -5.53
N ASP A 204 -11.18 6.15 -5.25
CA ASP A 204 -10.44 7.29 -5.81
C ASP A 204 -9.25 7.76 -4.97
N TYR A 205 -9.18 7.34 -3.70
CA TYR A 205 -7.93 7.45 -2.93
C TYR A 205 -7.08 6.19 -3.17
N ARG A 206 -6.37 6.18 -4.30
CA ARG A 206 -5.50 5.07 -4.67
C ARG A 206 -4.26 5.06 -3.77
N MET A 207 -4.14 4.03 -2.93
CA MET A 207 -2.87 3.77 -2.24
C MET A 207 -1.81 3.36 -3.27
N PRO A 208 -0.51 3.59 -2.99
CA PRO A 208 0.55 2.90 -3.70
C PRO A 208 0.23 1.41 -3.70
N THR A 209 -0.03 0.89 -4.89
CA THR A 209 -0.24 -0.52 -5.11
C THR A 209 1.11 -1.19 -5.20
N SER A 210 1.08 -2.51 -5.23
CA SER A 210 2.29 -3.28 -5.49
C SER A 210 2.96 -2.90 -6.83
N LEU A 211 2.20 -2.39 -7.80
CA LEU A 211 2.73 -1.88 -9.08
C LEU A 211 3.43 -0.51 -8.97
N ASP A 212 3.23 0.20 -7.86
CA ASP A 212 3.82 1.50 -7.60
C ASP A 212 5.11 1.39 -6.77
N LEU A 213 5.48 0.16 -6.38
CA LEU A 213 6.72 -0.14 -5.69
C LEU A 213 7.73 -0.76 -6.66
N PRO A 214 9.03 -0.52 -6.47
CA PRO A 214 10.04 -1.29 -7.17
C PRO A 214 9.90 -2.78 -6.85
N MET A 215 10.30 -3.56 -7.83
CA MET A 215 10.52 -5.00 -7.72
C MET A 215 11.39 -5.33 -6.49
N ILE A 216 10.93 -6.30 -5.66
CA ILE A 216 11.62 -6.72 -4.44
C ILE A 216 12.45 -7.96 -4.75
N ASP A 217 13.77 -7.82 -4.71
CA ASP A 217 14.70 -8.94 -4.84
C ASP A 217 14.95 -9.56 -3.47
N THR A 218 14.66 -10.86 -3.37
CA THR A 218 14.71 -11.59 -2.11
C THR A 218 15.81 -12.64 -2.18
N VAL A 219 16.86 -12.45 -1.40
CA VAL A 219 17.86 -13.50 -1.14
C VAL A 219 17.37 -14.35 0.02
N ILE A 220 16.88 -15.54 -0.27
CA ILE A 220 16.40 -16.48 0.75
C ILE A 220 17.57 -17.37 1.17
N VAL A 221 17.95 -17.29 2.44
CA VAL A 221 18.86 -18.27 3.06
C VAL A 221 18.00 -19.35 3.71
N GLU A 222 17.96 -20.53 3.10
CA GLU A 222 17.16 -21.64 3.58
C GLU A 222 17.80 -22.29 4.82
N VAL A 223 17.23 -21.99 6.00
CA VAL A 223 17.61 -22.65 7.27
C VAL A 223 16.48 -23.57 7.72
N ALA A 224 16.60 -24.84 7.36
CA ALA A 224 15.62 -25.87 7.70
C ALA A 224 15.35 -25.91 9.22
N ASN A 225 14.07 -25.97 9.60
CA ASN A 225 13.67 -26.27 10.97
C ASN A 225 13.89 -27.76 11.25
N PRO A 226 14.82 -28.14 12.15
CA PRO A 226 15.08 -29.54 12.45
C PRO A 226 13.88 -30.24 13.12
N GLY A 227 12.93 -29.49 13.68
CA GLY A 227 11.71 -30.02 14.28
C GLY A 227 10.53 -30.20 13.34
N HIS A 228 10.67 -29.91 12.03
CA HIS A 228 9.59 -30.04 11.05
C HIS A 228 9.97 -31.05 9.95
N PRO A 229 9.09 -32.01 9.57
CA PRO A 229 9.41 -33.09 8.63
C PRO A 229 9.97 -32.65 7.27
N TYR A 230 9.65 -31.42 6.87
CA TYR A 230 10.06 -30.82 5.59
C TYR A 230 10.96 -29.59 5.76
N GLY A 231 11.51 -29.33 6.95
CA GLY A 231 12.31 -28.13 7.21
C GLY A 231 11.55 -26.80 7.20
N VAL A 232 10.25 -26.82 6.90
CA VAL A 232 9.39 -25.63 6.84
C VAL A 232 9.20 -25.00 8.23
N ARG A 233 9.24 -23.67 8.28
CA ARG A 233 8.79 -22.88 9.42
C ARG A 233 7.41 -22.32 9.08
N GLY A 234 6.46 -22.42 10.01
CA GLY A 234 5.16 -21.77 9.85
C GLY A 234 5.33 -20.25 9.94
N THR A 235 5.05 -19.54 8.85
CA THR A 235 4.91 -18.08 8.86
C THR A 235 3.45 -17.74 9.08
N GLY A 236 3.16 -17.02 10.15
CA GLY A 236 1.80 -16.69 10.58
C GLY A 236 1.24 -15.46 9.88
N GLU A 237 0.73 -15.63 8.66
CA GLU A 237 -0.25 -14.75 8.03
C GLU A 237 -1.16 -15.61 7.14
N VAL A 238 -2.49 -15.42 7.22
CA VAL A 238 -3.43 -16.21 6.40
C VAL A 238 -3.14 -15.89 4.92
N PRO A 239 -2.85 -16.88 4.06
CA PRO A 239 -2.47 -16.61 2.68
C PRO A 239 -3.58 -15.83 1.96
N LEU A 240 -3.17 -14.81 1.19
CA LEU A 240 -3.96 -13.93 0.32
C LEU A 240 -4.75 -14.66 -0.80
N VAL A 241 -4.84 -15.98 -0.73
CA VAL A 241 -5.41 -16.85 -1.76
C VAL A 241 -6.95 -16.78 -1.88
N PRO A 242 -7.75 -16.53 -0.82
CA PRO A 242 -9.20 -16.68 -0.97
C PRO A 242 -9.89 -15.67 -1.88
N PRO A 243 -9.51 -14.37 -1.98
CA PRO A 243 -10.28 -13.43 -2.81
C PRO A 243 -10.31 -13.82 -4.29
N MET A 244 -9.16 -14.15 -4.87
CA MET A 244 -9.09 -14.52 -6.29
C MET A 244 -9.87 -15.81 -6.57
N ALA A 245 -9.74 -16.82 -5.70
CA ALA A 245 -10.50 -18.07 -5.82
C ALA A 245 -12.01 -17.86 -5.58
N ALA A 246 -12.39 -17.02 -4.63
CA ALA A 246 -13.78 -16.70 -4.34
C ALA A 246 -14.44 -15.94 -5.50
N ILE A 247 -13.75 -14.95 -6.08
CA ILE A 247 -14.21 -14.23 -7.29
C ILE A 247 -14.29 -15.20 -8.47
N ALA A 248 -13.29 -16.06 -8.68
CA ALA A 248 -13.32 -17.04 -9.78
C ALA A 248 -14.48 -18.03 -9.61
N ASN A 249 -14.75 -18.48 -8.39
CA ASN A 249 -15.92 -19.33 -8.09
C ASN A 249 -17.23 -18.58 -8.31
N ALA A 250 -17.33 -17.32 -7.90
CA ALA A 250 -18.53 -16.51 -8.09
C ALA A 250 -18.83 -16.26 -9.58
N ILE A 251 -17.81 -15.91 -10.37
CA ILE A 251 -17.92 -15.76 -11.82
C ILE A 251 -18.33 -17.10 -12.44
N SER A 252 -17.66 -18.20 -12.06
CA SER A 252 -17.99 -19.54 -12.56
C SER A 252 -19.43 -19.96 -12.22
N ASN A 253 -19.94 -19.62 -11.04
CA ASN A 253 -21.33 -19.87 -10.67
C ASN A 253 -22.31 -18.99 -11.45
N ALA A 254 -21.93 -17.75 -11.78
CA ALA A 254 -22.79 -16.81 -12.50
C ALA A 254 -22.90 -17.12 -13.99
N ILE A 255 -21.81 -17.55 -14.62
CA ILE A 255 -21.73 -17.71 -16.08
C ILE A 255 -21.58 -19.17 -16.54
N GLY A 256 -21.37 -20.10 -15.61
CA GLY A 256 -21.19 -21.53 -15.90
C GLY A 256 -19.79 -21.91 -16.40
N VAL A 257 -18.85 -20.96 -16.53
CA VAL A 257 -17.51 -21.21 -17.08
C VAL A 257 -16.43 -20.91 -16.04
N ARG A 258 -15.48 -21.84 -15.88
CA ARG A 258 -14.38 -21.73 -14.92
C ARG A 258 -13.27 -20.84 -15.48
N MET A 259 -13.06 -19.68 -14.87
CA MET A 259 -11.89 -18.84 -15.14
C MET A 259 -10.62 -19.49 -14.55
N THR A 260 -9.54 -19.53 -15.33
CA THR A 260 -8.22 -20.05 -14.93
C THR A 260 -7.09 -19.03 -15.10
N SER A 261 -7.40 -17.85 -15.62
CA SER A 261 -6.48 -16.73 -15.83
C SER A 261 -6.89 -15.50 -15.03
N LEU A 262 -5.90 -14.71 -14.65
CA LEU A 262 -6.08 -13.41 -13.97
C LEU A 262 -5.34 -12.33 -14.77
N PRO A 263 -5.82 -11.06 -14.75
CA PRO A 263 -7.06 -10.60 -14.09
C PRO A 263 -8.32 -11.01 -14.87
N MET A 264 -9.41 -11.36 -14.17
CA MET A 264 -10.73 -11.66 -14.75
C MET A 264 -11.47 -10.38 -15.17
N THR A 265 -10.87 -9.63 -16.09
CA THR A 265 -11.46 -8.41 -16.69
C THR A 265 -12.71 -8.74 -17.52
N PRO A 266 -13.61 -7.76 -17.77
CA PRO A 266 -14.75 -7.96 -18.66
C PRO A 266 -14.35 -8.56 -20.04
N GLY A 267 -13.22 -8.13 -20.60
CA GLY A 267 -12.69 -8.67 -21.87
C GLY A 267 -12.31 -10.14 -21.77
N SER A 268 -11.52 -10.53 -20.77
CA SER A 268 -11.12 -11.93 -20.57
C SER A 268 -12.32 -12.84 -20.26
N VAL A 269 -13.32 -12.34 -19.53
CA VAL A 269 -14.56 -13.10 -19.24
C VAL A 269 -15.35 -13.32 -20.53
N LEU A 270 -15.46 -12.29 -21.38
CA LEU A 270 -16.15 -12.38 -22.66
C LEU A 270 -15.45 -13.36 -23.63
N GLU A 271 -14.12 -13.29 -23.70
CA GLU A 271 -13.30 -14.22 -24.50
C GLU A 271 -13.48 -15.66 -24.03
N THR A 272 -13.40 -15.91 -22.72
CA THR A 272 -13.63 -17.23 -22.12
C THR A 272 -15.06 -17.75 -22.39
N LEU A 273 -16.06 -16.87 -22.39
CA LEU A 273 -17.44 -17.22 -22.77
C LEU A 273 -17.57 -17.59 -24.25
N TRP A 274 -16.86 -16.90 -25.15
CA TRP A 274 -16.86 -17.22 -26.57
C TRP A 274 -16.13 -18.51 -26.90
N GLU A 275 -15.03 -18.80 -26.21
CA GLU A 275 -14.33 -20.08 -26.32
C GLU A 275 -15.17 -21.24 -25.76
N GLY A 276 -15.82 -21.03 -24.61
CA GLY A 276 -16.68 -22.03 -23.96
C GLY A 276 -18.06 -22.23 -24.61
N GLY A 277 -18.54 -21.27 -25.40
CA GLY A 277 -19.82 -21.34 -26.13
C GLY A 277 -19.75 -22.11 -27.46
N ASN A 278 -18.56 -22.61 -27.85
CA ASN A 278 -18.34 -23.45 -29.02
C ASN A 278 -18.21 -24.96 -28.67
N ALA A 279 -18.61 -25.36 -27.47
CA ALA A 279 -18.61 -26.75 -27.01
C ALA A 279 -20.03 -27.32 -26.84
#